data_AF-A0A1R1CI84-F1
#
_entry.id   AF-A0A1R1CI84-F1
#
_cell.length_a   1.000
_cell.length_b   1.000
_cell.length_c   1.000
_cell.angle_alpha   90.00
_cell.angle_beta   90.00
_cell.angle_gamma   90.00
#
_symmetry.space_group_name_H-M   'P 1'
#
loop_
_entity.id
_entity.type
_entity.pdbx_description
1 polymer ?
#
loop_
_entity_poly.entity_id
_entity_poly.type
_entity_poly.pdbx_seq_one_letter_code
_entity_poly.pdbx_strand_id
1 'polypeptide(L)'
;MTLFPSPVGFIQQELEEAFHSGAFSYLLVNSGNVRPHVYTLDYIRELWSKGPTDSEVHLRQFVRRMYSACEDEIAAFHLDYAEQTISYGPNEDDRAGEEFYHHPAREIVGHWLQGRDGHPLHRLNWASGPVSFAEQVEWFRRKCADALPGCEGFAALGDSFNAYLNKDFPVAFVHASRAMWSYQQGIDVLKEAEHGDWQNFYRADWLTNIKSTVNNMDTLRRWLRMHGDNPDFFAWYKNFLMPETDKCIYLENTHRNPLTDDELAQRLQIKFGISYLRNERIH
;
A
#
# COMPACT_ATOMS: atom_id res chain seq x y z
N MET A 1 -6.02 -8.10 6.55
CA MET A 1 -6.47 -9.36 5.89
C MET A 1 -5.55 -9.55 4.73
N THR A 2 -4.68 -10.55 4.76
CA THR A 2 -3.60 -10.66 3.79
C THR A 2 -3.59 -12.07 3.24
N LEU A 3 -3.66 -12.19 1.91
CA LEU A 3 -3.51 -13.45 1.20
C LEU A 3 -2.07 -13.93 1.35
N PHE A 4 -1.86 -15.25 1.36
CA PHE A 4 -0.51 -15.80 1.34
C PHE A 4 0.18 -15.37 0.04
N PRO A 5 1.38 -14.75 0.09
CA PRO A 5 1.93 -14.02 -1.05
C PRO A 5 2.59 -14.91 -2.11
N SER A 6 2.88 -16.17 -1.77
CA SER A 6 3.56 -17.09 -2.69
C SER A 6 2.57 -18.00 -3.43
N PRO A 7 2.95 -18.53 -4.61
CA PRO A 7 2.12 -19.48 -5.36
C PRO A 7 1.77 -20.73 -4.54
N VAL A 8 0.61 -21.34 -4.80
CA VAL A 8 0.19 -22.56 -4.10
C VAL A 8 1.10 -23.76 -4.34
N GLY A 9 1.88 -23.76 -5.44
CA GLY A 9 2.90 -24.78 -5.69
C GLY A 9 3.97 -24.83 -4.59
N PHE A 10 4.35 -23.67 -4.05
CA PHE A 10 5.27 -23.56 -2.92
C PHE A 10 4.68 -24.22 -1.66
N ILE A 11 3.39 -23.99 -1.38
CA ILE A 11 2.68 -24.62 -0.26
C ILE A 11 2.68 -26.14 -0.40
N GLN A 12 2.50 -26.66 -1.63
CA GLN A 12 2.56 -28.09 -1.87
C GLN A 12 3.93 -28.66 -1.49
N GLN A 13 5.00 -28.04 -2.00
CA GLN A 13 6.37 -28.48 -1.73
C GLN A 13 6.67 -28.56 -0.23
N GLU A 14 6.38 -27.48 0.51
CA GLU A 14 6.62 -27.41 1.96
C GLU A 14 5.85 -28.50 2.73
N LEU A 15 4.59 -28.75 2.35
CA LEU A 15 3.78 -29.78 2.99
C LEU A 15 4.26 -31.19 2.62
N GLU A 16 4.64 -31.43 1.37
CA GLU A 16 5.21 -32.71 0.95
C GLU A 16 6.50 -33.02 1.70
N GLU A 17 7.40 -32.04 1.87
CA GLU A 17 8.64 -32.20 2.63
C GLU A 17 8.37 -32.51 4.11
N ALA A 18 7.39 -31.83 4.72
CA ALA A 18 6.96 -32.11 6.08
C ALA A 18 6.39 -33.54 6.22
N PHE A 19 5.56 -33.98 5.27
CA PHE A 19 4.98 -35.32 5.28
C PHE A 19 6.04 -36.40 5.09
N HIS A 20 7.00 -36.21 4.18
CA HIS A 20 8.15 -37.09 4.00
C HIS A 20 9.03 -37.19 5.26
N SER A 21 9.06 -36.13 6.07
CA SER A 21 9.75 -36.08 7.36
C SER A 21 8.96 -36.70 8.52
N GLY A 22 7.78 -37.28 8.26
CA GLY A 22 6.95 -37.97 9.25
C GLY A 22 5.86 -37.11 9.89
N ALA A 23 5.66 -35.87 9.47
CA ALA A 23 4.68 -34.94 10.03
C ALA A 23 3.28 -35.10 9.42
N PHE A 24 2.74 -36.33 9.36
CA PHE A 24 1.46 -36.64 8.70
C PHE A 24 0.34 -37.08 9.68
N SER A 25 0.52 -36.90 10.98
CA SER A 25 -0.49 -37.33 11.98
C SER A 25 -1.69 -36.38 12.08
N TYR A 26 -1.46 -35.07 11.95
CA TYR A 26 -2.50 -34.05 11.88
C TYR A 26 -1.94 -32.77 11.24
N LEU A 27 -2.80 -31.97 10.63
CA LEU A 27 -2.45 -30.66 10.06
C LEU A 27 -3.38 -29.59 10.66
N LEU A 28 -2.80 -28.56 11.26
CA LEU A 28 -3.52 -27.41 11.80
C LEU A 28 -3.16 -26.16 11.01
N VAL A 29 -4.11 -25.63 10.25
CA VAL A 29 -3.91 -24.46 9.38
C VAL A 29 -4.58 -23.24 9.99
N ASN A 30 -3.80 -22.23 10.35
CA ASN A 30 -4.33 -20.93 10.73
C ASN A 30 -4.62 -20.11 9.46
N SER A 31 -5.88 -19.73 9.26
CA SER A 31 -6.31 -18.92 8.12
C SER A 31 -6.78 -17.52 8.49
N GLY A 32 -6.65 -17.12 9.77
CA GLY A 32 -7.20 -15.84 10.24
C GLY A 32 -8.66 -15.65 9.80
N ASN A 33 -8.89 -14.66 8.94
CA ASN A 33 -10.19 -14.53 8.25
C ASN A 33 -10.25 -15.53 7.09
N VAL A 34 -11.17 -16.48 7.13
CA VAL A 34 -11.24 -17.60 6.17
C VAL A 34 -11.37 -17.15 4.71
N ARG A 35 -12.13 -16.08 4.43
CA ARG A 35 -12.59 -15.73 3.07
C ARG A 35 -11.46 -15.54 2.04
N PRO A 36 -10.38 -14.77 2.30
CA PRO A 36 -9.30 -14.62 1.32
C PRO A 36 -8.57 -15.94 1.07
N HIS A 37 -8.56 -16.86 2.04
CA HIS A 37 -7.80 -18.11 1.96
C HIS A 37 -8.60 -19.32 1.45
N VAL A 38 -9.85 -19.13 1.00
CA VAL A 38 -10.72 -20.26 0.62
C VAL A 38 -10.08 -21.14 -0.46
N TYR A 39 -9.44 -20.54 -1.46
CA TYR A 39 -8.71 -21.31 -2.48
C TYR A 39 -7.55 -22.11 -1.90
N THR A 40 -6.69 -21.47 -1.12
CA THR A 40 -5.54 -22.11 -0.48
C THR A 40 -5.96 -23.24 0.46
N LEU A 41 -7.03 -23.04 1.23
CA LEU A 41 -7.56 -24.05 2.14
C LEU A 41 -8.15 -25.25 1.39
N ASP A 42 -8.84 -25.02 0.28
CA ASP A 42 -9.35 -26.07 -0.59
C ASP A 42 -8.20 -26.87 -1.22
N TYR A 43 -7.13 -26.20 -1.66
CA TYR A 43 -5.91 -26.82 -2.17
C TYR A 43 -5.23 -27.71 -1.12
N ILE A 44 -5.01 -27.18 0.09
CA ILE A 44 -4.41 -27.93 1.20
C ILE A 44 -5.28 -29.15 1.56
N ARG A 45 -6.60 -28.99 1.56
CA ARG A 45 -7.54 -30.08 1.83
C ARG A 45 -7.44 -31.17 0.75
N GLU A 46 -7.32 -30.81 -0.52
CA GLU A 46 -7.14 -31.77 -1.61
C GLU A 46 -5.81 -32.52 -1.47
N LEU A 47 -4.71 -31.78 -1.25
CA LEU A 47 -3.38 -32.35 -1.01
C LEU A 47 -3.37 -33.36 0.14
N TRP A 48 -3.97 -33.00 1.28
CA TRP A 48 -4.08 -33.88 2.43
C TRP A 48 -4.93 -35.13 2.16
N SER A 49 -6.02 -34.98 1.40
CA SER A 49 -7.00 -36.06 1.21
C SER A 49 -6.62 -37.03 0.10
N LYS A 50 -5.96 -36.55 -0.95
CA LYS A 50 -5.72 -37.29 -2.20
C LYS A 50 -4.26 -37.32 -2.64
N GLY A 51 -3.39 -36.57 -1.99
CA GLY A 51 -2.00 -36.41 -2.38
C GLY A 51 -1.78 -35.27 -3.40
N PRO A 52 -0.55 -35.14 -3.92
CA PRO A 52 -0.14 -34.07 -4.82
C PRO A 52 -1.02 -33.94 -6.06
N THR A 53 -1.24 -32.72 -6.53
CA THR A 53 -2.07 -32.43 -7.70
C THR A 53 -1.48 -31.29 -8.51
N ASP A 54 -1.92 -31.17 -9.77
CA ASP A 54 -1.50 -30.05 -10.60
C ASP A 54 -2.25 -28.77 -10.16
N SER A 55 -1.48 -27.72 -9.85
CA SER A 55 -2.02 -26.49 -9.28
C SER A 55 -2.94 -25.71 -10.22
N GLU A 56 -2.67 -25.72 -11.53
CA GLU A 56 -3.51 -25.04 -12.52
C GLU A 56 -4.81 -25.81 -12.76
N VAL A 57 -4.72 -27.14 -12.86
CA VAL A 57 -5.89 -28.01 -12.97
C VAL A 57 -6.80 -27.83 -11.75
N HIS A 58 -6.22 -27.84 -10.55
CA HIS A 58 -6.97 -27.62 -9.32
C HIS A 58 -7.60 -26.22 -9.28
N LEU A 59 -6.86 -25.16 -9.63
CA LEU A 59 -7.38 -23.79 -9.69
C LEU A 59 -8.60 -23.68 -10.60
N ARG A 60 -8.52 -24.22 -11.82
CA ARG A 60 -9.66 -24.20 -12.77
C ARG A 60 -10.87 -24.97 -12.23
N GLN A 61 -10.64 -26.11 -11.58
CA GLN A 61 -11.71 -26.86 -10.94
C GLN A 61 -12.32 -26.09 -9.77
N PHE A 62 -11.51 -25.44 -8.95
CA PHE A 62 -11.97 -24.59 -7.84
C PHE A 62 -12.83 -23.44 -8.36
N VAL A 63 -12.34 -22.68 -9.35
CA VAL A 63 -13.06 -21.54 -9.90
C VAL A 63 -14.41 -21.96 -10.48
N ARG A 64 -14.46 -23.05 -11.24
CA ARG A 64 -15.72 -23.63 -11.77
C ARG A 64 -16.72 -24.02 -10.70
N ARG A 65 -16.26 -24.46 -9.53
CA ARG A 65 -17.15 -24.80 -8.40
C ARG A 65 -17.67 -23.55 -7.70
N MET A 66 -16.88 -22.49 -7.64
CA MET A 66 -17.14 -21.32 -6.80
C MET A 66 -17.82 -20.17 -7.55
N TYR A 67 -17.65 -20.08 -8.88
CA TYR A 67 -18.11 -18.96 -9.69
C TYR A 67 -18.91 -19.45 -10.89
N SER A 68 -19.97 -18.72 -11.25
CA SER A 68 -20.87 -19.06 -12.36
C SER A 68 -20.55 -18.32 -13.67
N ALA A 69 -19.59 -17.40 -13.65
CA ALA A 69 -19.16 -16.58 -14.78
C ALA A 69 -17.73 -16.09 -14.55
N CYS A 70 -17.09 -15.61 -15.63
CA CYS A 70 -15.73 -15.05 -15.62
C CYS A 70 -14.64 -16.02 -15.11
N GLU A 71 -14.78 -17.32 -15.42
CA GLU A 71 -13.88 -18.36 -14.89
C GLU A 71 -12.42 -18.12 -15.27
N ASP A 72 -12.15 -17.78 -16.53
CA ASP A 72 -10.79 -17.58 -17.02
C ASP A 72 -10.16 -16.31 -16.43
N GLU A 73 -10.92 -15.22 -16.32
CA GLU A 73 -10.44 -13.98 -15.69
C GLU A 73 -10.17 -14.17 -14.19
N ILE A 74 -11.04 -14.89 -13.47
CA ILE A 74 -10.86 -15.16 -12.04
C ILE A 74 -9.65 -16.07 -11.80
N ALA A 75 -9.45 -17.10 -12.64
CA ALA A 75 -8.26 -17.94 -12.55
C ALA A 75 -6.98 -17.13 -12.81
N ALA A 76 -6.99 -16.25 -13.82
CA ALA A 76 -5.88 -15.34 -14.08
C ALA A 76 -5.56 -14.46 -12.86
N PHE A 77 -6.56 -13.86 -12.20
CA PHE A 77 -6.31 -13.05 -10.99
C PHE A 77 -5.64 -13.82 -9.84
N HIS A 78 -5.92 -15.11 -9.68
CA HIS A 78 -5.25 -15.92 -8.64
C HIS A 78 -3.77 -16.16 -8.96
N LEU A 79 -3.45 -16.36 -10.24
CA LEU A 79 -2.07 -16.54 -10.70
C LEU A 79 -1.30 -15.21 -10.62
N ASP A 80 -1.90 -14.15 -11.18
CA ASP A 80 -1.33 -12.80 -11.18
C ASP A 80 -1.05 -12.32 -9.75
N TYR A 81 -1.96 -12.55 -8.79
CA TYR A 81 -1.76 -12.07 -7.41
C TYR A 81 -0.40 -12.51 -6.83
N ALA A 82 -0.06 -13.80 -6.96
CA ALA A 82 1.19 -14.34 -6.40
C ALA A 82 2.43 -13.79 -7.14
N GLU A 83 2.34 -13.63 -8.46
CA GLU A 83 3.42 -13.06 -9.28
C GLU A 83 3.71 -11.61 -8.93
N GLN A 84 2.66 -10.86 -8.56
CA GLN A 84 2.70 -9.42 -8.32
C GLN A 84 3.01 -9.03 -6.87
N THR A 85 3.18 -10.01 -5.98
CA THR A 85 3.64 -9.75 -4.61
C THR A 85 5.09 -9.27 -4.59
N ILE A 86 5.41 -8.44 -3.58
CA ILE A 86 6.73 -7.81 -3.51
C ILE A 86 7.77 -8.84 -3.09
N SER A 87 8.73 -9.13 -3.97
CA SER A 87 9.95 -9.87 -3.60
C SER A 87 10.95 -8.94 -2.92
N TYR A 88 11.27 -9.23 -1.65
CA TYR A 88 12.15 -8.40 -0.83
C TYR A 88 13.52 -9.02 -0.56
N GLY A 89 13.68 -10.33 -0.76
CA GLY A 89 14.89 -11.07 -0.42
C GLY A 89 15.31 -12.08 -1.49
N PRO A 90 16.41 -12.82 -1.25
CA PRO A 90 16.98 -13.77 -2.22
C PRO A 90 16.24 -15.12 -2.28
N ASN A 91 15.45 -15.48 -1.28
CA ASN A 91 14.73 -16.74 -1.27
C ASN A 91 13.40 -16.63 -2.05
N GLU A 92 12.91 -17.75 -2.57
CA GLU A 92 11.68 -17.80 -3.38
C GLU A 92 10.45 -17.29 -2.60
N ASP A 93 10.44 -17.56 -1.29
CA ASP A 93 9.40 -17.19 -0.34
C ASP A 93 9.64 -15.87 0.38
N ASP A 94 10.72 -15.14 0.06
CA ASP A 94 10.94 -13.76 0.50
C ASP A 94 10.02 -12.80 -0.27
N ARG A 95 8.72 -13.04 -0.14
CA ARG A 95 7.61 -12.33 -0.75
C ARG A 95 6.71 -11.74 0.33
N ALA A 96 6.22 -10.53 0.07
CA ALA A 96 5.33 -9.85 0.98
C ALA A 96 4.05 -9.41 0.27
N GLY A 97 2.93 -9.62 0.96
CA GLY A 97 1.62 -9.12 0.57
C GLY A 97 1.41 -7.67 1.00
N GLU A 98 0.16 -7.31 1.26
CA GLU A 98 -0.28 -5.92 1.40
C GLU A 98 0.28 -5.22 2.65
N GLU A 99 0.67 -5.97 3.67
CA GLU A 99 1.31 -5.43 4.88
C GLU A 99 2.62 -4.68 4.58
N PHE A 100 3.32 -5.06 3.51
CA PHE A 100 4.62 -4.50 3.15
C PHE A 100 4.58 -2.99 2.88
N TYR A 101 3.51 -2.49 2.27
CA TYR A 101 3.39 -1.08 1.92
C TYR A 101 2.51 -0.29 2.90
N HIS A 102 2.17 -0.88 4.04
CA HIS A 102 1.41 -0.23 5.11
C HIS A 102 2.17 -0.16 6.43
N HIS A 103 2.78 -1.27 6.90
CA HIS A 103 3.49 -1.27 8.18
C HIS A 103 4.74 -0.38 8.13
N PRO A 104 5.69 -0.57 7.19
CA PRO A 104 6.85 0.30 7.06
C PRO A 104 6.46 1.76 6.79
N ALA A 105 5.38 2.02 6.04
CA ALA A 105 4.92 3.38 5.78
C ALA A 105 4.59 4.11 7.09
N ARG A 106 3.83 3.46 7.98
CA ARG A 106 3.51 4.02 9.30
C ARG A 106 4.74 4.17 10.18
N GLU A 107 5.67 3.21 10.16
CA GLU A 107 6.90 3.33 10.96
C GLU A 107 7.80 4.47 10.46
N ILE A 108 7.93 4.63 9.15
CA ILE A 108 8.67 5.73 8.51
C ILE A 108 8.04 7.08 8.86
N VAL A 109 6.72 7.22 8.67
CA VAL A 109 6.01 8.46 9.01
C VAL A 109 6.18 8.78 10.49
N GLY A 110 5.98 7.81 11.39
CA GLY A 110 6.13 8.02 12.83
C GLY A 110 7.56 8.40 13.23
N HIS A 111 8.57 7.78 12.62
CA HIS A 111 9.98 8.09 12.87
C HIS A 111 10.35 9.48 12.36
N TRP A 112 9.86 9.84 11.18
CA TRP A 112 10.06 11.16 10.57
C TRP A 112 9.39 12.27 11.38
N LEU A 113 8.12 12.13 11.76
CA LEU A 113 7.38 13.13 12.53
C LEU A 113 7.97 13.41 13.92
N GLN A 114 8.78 12.48 14.45
CA GLN A 114 9.49 12.65 15.71
C GLN A 114 10.85 13.36 15.55
N GLY A 115 11.20 13.82 14.35
CA GLY A 115 12.48 14.45 14.06
C GLY A 115 13.67 13.50 14.20
N ARG A 116 13.42 12.20 13.99
CA ARG A 116 14.45 11.15 14.08
C ARG A 116 15.00 10.75 12.70
N ASP A 117 14.69 11.51 11.67
CA ASP A 117 15.12 11.30 10.28
C ASP A 117 16.65 11.33 10.09
N GLY A 118 17.41 11.88 11.06
CA GLY A 118 18.88 11.77 11.11
C GLY A 118 19.44 10.43 11.61
N HIS A 119 18.58 9.50 12.07
CA HIS A 119 18.97 8.21 12.62
C HIS A 119 18.27 7.06 11.90
N PRO A 120 18.94 5.94 11.64
CA PRO A 120 18.30 4.77 11.02
C PRO A 120 17.18 4.22 11.90
N LEU A 121 16.12 3.72 11.26
CA LEU A 121 15.05 3.01 11.93
C LEU A 121 15.40 1.51 11.97
N HIS A 122 15.91 1.04 13.10
CA HIS A 122 16.37 -0.35 13.27
C HIS A 122 15.32 -1.43 12.91
N ARG A 123 14.03 -1.11 13.05
CA ARG A 123 12.94 -2.02 12.70
C ARG A 123 12.85 -2.33 11.21
N LEU A 124 13.48 -1.53 10.34
CA LEU A 124 13.50 -1.75 8.90
C LEU A 124 14.72 -2.55 8.43
N ASN A 125 15.66 -2.86 9.32
CA ASN A 125 16.91 -3.53 8.98
C ASN A 125 16.71 -4.92 8.35
N TRP A 126 15.59 -5.58 8.61
CA TRP A 126 15.28 -6.89 8.01
C TRP A 126 15.16 -6.82 6.48
N ALA A 127 14.74 -5.67 5.93
CA ALA A 127 14.50 -5.49 4.50
C ALA A 127 15.64 -4.73 3.82
N SER A 128 15.97 -3.55 4.34
CA SER A 128 16.94 -2.65 3.73
C SER A 128 18.38 -2.84 4.23
N GLY A 129 18.57 -3.66 5.28
CA GLY A 129 19.82 -3.69 6.03
C GLY A 129 20.05 -2.44 6.89
N PRO A 130 21.20 -2.38 7.60
CA PRO A 130 21.54 -1.30 8.54
C PRO A 130 22.15 -0.08 7.83
N VAL A 131 21.39 0.51 6.91
CA VAL A 131 21.74 1.72 6.15
C VAL A 131 21.12 2.97 6.79
N SER A 132 21.45 4.18 6.31
CA SER A 132 20.87 5.43 6.81
C SER A 132 19.35 5.49 6.58
N PHE A 133 18.61 6.27 7.37
CA PHE A 133 17.16 6.35 7.24
C PHE A 133 16.72 6.75 5.82
N ALA A 134 17.43 7.67 5.17
CA ALA A 134 17.14 8.05 3.79
C ALA A 134 17.32 6.90 2.80
N GLU A 135 18.38 6.10 2.97
CA GLU A 135 18.59 4.89 2.17
C GLU A 135 17.52 3.83 2.46
N GLN A 136 17.04 3.72 3.71
CA GLN A 136 15.93 2.83 4.04
C GLN A 136 14.64 3.26 3.31
N VAL A 137 14.28 4.55 3.39
CA VAL A 137 13.07 5.08 2.71
C VAL A 137 13.17 4.89 1.20
N GLU A 138 14.32 5.18 0.60
CA GLU A 138 14.55 5.00 -0.84
C GLU A 138 14.47 3.53 -1.26
N TRP A 139 14.98 2.61 -0.45
CA TRP A 139 14.88 1.18 -0.72
C TRP A 139 13.42 0.72 -0.82
N PHE A 140 12.58 1.10 0.15
CA PHE A 140 11.15 0.75 0.11
C PHE A 140 10.42 1.47 -1.02
N ARG A 141 10.76 2.75 -1.28
CA ARG A 141 10.19 3.53 -2.39
C ARG A 141 10.43 2.82 -3.72
N ARG A 142 11.67 2.38 -3.99
CA ARG A 142 12.02 1.66 -5.22
C ARG A 142 11.28 0.34 -5.33
N LYS A 143 11.28 -0.48 -4.26
CA LYS A 143 10.53 -1.74 -4.23
C LYS A 143 9.04 -1.56 -4.53
N CYS A 144 8.43 -0.51 -3.99
CA CYS A 144 7.03 -0.18 -4.23
C CYS A 144 6.78 0.44 -5.61
N ALA A 145 7.74 1.20 -6.16
CA ALA A 145 7.62 1.79 -7.49
C ALA A 145 7.80 0.77 -8.61
N ASP A 146 8.61 -0.28 -8.37
CA ASP A 146 8.80 -1.39 -9.30
C ASP A 146 7.63 -2.39 -9.24
N ALA A 147 6.85 -2.37 -8.15
CA ALA A 147 5.63 -3.17 -7.99
C ALA A 147 4.43 -2.50 -8.70
N LEU A 148 3.39 -3.29 -9.00
CA LEU A 148 2.15 -2.83 -9.65
C LEU A 148 1.49 -1.59 -9.00
N PRO A 149 0.51 -0.95 -9.69
CA PRO A 149 -0.22 0.24 -9.23
C PRO A 149 -0.74 0.23 -7.78
N GLY A 150 -0.88 -0.94 -7.15
CA GLY A 150 -1.28 -1.06 -5.74
C GLY A 150 -0.31 -0.43 -4.73
N CYS A 151 0.94 -0.17 -5.12
CA CYS A 151 1.97 0.36 -4.20
C CYS A 151 2.26 1.87 -4.39
N GLU A 152 1.46 2.56 -5.21
CA GLU A 152 1.60 3.99 -5.52
C GLU A 152 1.64 4.87 -4.26
N GLY A 153 0.88 4.51 -3.23
CA GLY A 153 0.84 5.25 -1.97
C GLY A 153 2.20 5.33 -1.29
N PHE A 154 2.95 4.23 -1.30
CA PHE A 154 4.28 4.19 -0.70
C PHE A 154 5.31 4.90 -1.57
N ALA A 155 5.25 4.71 -2.90
CA ALA A 155 6.13 5.43 -3.82
C ALA A 155 5.99 6.95 -3.62
N ALA A 156 4.76 7.45 -3.53
CA ALA A 156 4.48 8.85 -3.23
C ALA A 156 4.96 9.29 -1.83
N LEU A 157 4.90 8.42 -0.82
CA LEU A 157 5.52 8.71 0.50
C LEU A 157 7.04 8.90 0.36
N GLY A 158 7.73 8.04 -0.38
CA GLY A 158 9.17 8.19 -0.61
C GLY A 158 9.51 9.46 -1.40
N ASP A 159 8.72 9.79 -2.41
CA ASP A 159 8.88 11.06 -3.15
C ASP A 159 8.68 12.28 -2.24
N SER A 160 7.71 12.21 -1.32
CA SER A 160 7.47 13.23 -0.30
C SER A 160 8.68 13.42 0.61
N PHE A 161 9.26 12.32 1.08
CA PHE A 161 10.46 12.35 1.91
C PHE A 161 11.66 12.95 1.16
N ASN A 162 11.87 12.56 -0.10
CA ASN A 162 12.93 13.10 -0.94
C ASN A 162 12.78 14.62 -1.16
N ALA A 163 11.56 15.11 -1.43
CA ALA A 163 11.29 16.54 -1.54
C ALA A 163 11.55 17.29 -0.22
N TYR A 164 11.19 16.68 0.92
CA TYR A 164 11.48 17.24 2.24
C TYR A 164 12.98 17.36 2.52
N LEU A 165 13.80 16.36 2.17
CA LEU A 165 15.25 16.43 2.31
C LEU A 165 15.85 17.60 1.52
N ASN A 166 15.23 17.93 0.37
CA ASN A 166 15.58 19.10 -0.45
C ASN A 166 14.98 20.42 0.05
N LYS A 167 14.26 20.41 1.18
CA LYS A 167 13.53 21.55 1.77
C LYS A 167 12.41 22.10 0.86
N ASP A 168 11.92 21.30 -0.08
CA ASP A 168 10.78 21.64 -0.93
C ASP A 168 9.49 21.18 -0.27
N PHE A 169 9.07 21.91 0.77
CA PHE A 169 7.86 21.59 1.54
C PHE A 169 6.57 21.60 0.70
N PRO A 170 6.34 22.52 -0.25
CA PRO A 170 5.16 22.47 -1.12
C PRO A 170 5.09 21.17 -1.94
N VAL A 171 6.20 20.74 -2.54
CA VAL A 171 6.24 19.50 -3.31
C VAL A 171 6.10 18.28 -2.39
N ALA A 172 6.79 18.27 -1.25
CA ALA A 172 6.64 17.21 -0.24
C ALA A 172 5.19 17.06 0.21
N PHE A 173 4.48 18.16 0.44
CA PHE A 173 3.07 18.20 0.82
C PHE A 173 2.16 17.60 -0.25
N VAL A 174 2.40 17.93 -1.54
CA VAL A 174 1.64 17.34 -2.66
C VAL A 174 1.84 15.83 -2.71
N HIS A 175 3.08 15.35 -2.61
CA HIS A 175 3.36 13.91 -2.62
C HIS A 175 2.78 13.18 -1.40
N ALA A 176 2.80 13.78 -0.20
CA ALA A 176 2.15 13.22 0.99
C ALA A 176 0.61 13.13 0.81
N SER A 177 0.01 14.13 0.16
CA SER A 177 -1.42 14.13 -0.14
C SER A 177 -1.78 13.05 -1.17
N ARG A 178 -0.96 12.87 -2.22
CA ARG A 178 -1.11 11.78 -3.18
C ARG A 178 -1.05 10.42 -2.51
N ALA A 179 -0.06 10.21 -1.64
CA ALA A 179 0.07 8.97 -0.89
C ALA A 179 -1.17 8.68 -0.03
N MET A 180 -1.68 9.69 0.67
CA MET A 180 -2.92 9.58 1.45
C MET A 180 -4.10 9.15 0.56
N TRP A 181 -4.30 9.80 -0.59
CA TRP A 181 -5.39 9.47 -1.51
C TRP A 181 -5.27 8.06 -2.09
N SER A 182 -4.06 7.61 -2.45
CA SER A 182 -3.84 6.23 -2.93
C SER A 182 -4.20 5.20 -1.85
N TYR A 183 -3.83 5.44 -0.59
CA TYR A 183 -4.23 4.56 0.50
C TYR A 183 -5.74 4.60 0.79
N GLN A 184 -6.37 5.78 0.66
CA GLN A 184 -7.81 5.93 0.81
C GLN A 184 -8.58 5.18 -0.30
N GLN A 185 -8.11 5.24 -1.54
CA GLN A 185 -8.67 4.49 -2.65
C GLN A 185 -8.69 2.98 -2.36
N GLY A 186 -7.63 2.44 -1.74
CA GLY A 186 -7.61 1.04 -1.31
C GLY A 186 -8.76 0.67 -0.37
N ILE A 187 -9.09 1.56 0.58
CA ILE A 187 -10.25 1.36 1.47
C ILE A 187 -11.57 1.39 0.69
N ASP A 188 -11.68 2.31 -0.26
CA ASP A 188 -12.92 2.50 -1.02
C ASP A 188 -13.20 1.29 -1.92
N VAL A 189 -12.16 0.76 -2.60
CA VAL A 189 -12.26 -0.48 -3.39
C VAL A 189 -12.65 -1.68 -2.52
N LEU A 190 -12.08 -1.82 -1.32
CA LEU A 190 -12.47 -2.91 -0.41
C LEU A 190 -13.94 -2.82 0.01
N LYS A 191 -14.44 -1.61 0.30
CA LYS A 191 -15.84 -1.39 0.63
C LYS A 191 -16.77 -1.67 -0.54
N GLU A 192 -16.39 -1.24 -1.75
CA GLU A 192 -17.15 -1.51 -2.97
C GLU A 192 -17.25 -3.01 -3.28
N ALA A 193 -16.25 -3.80 -2.86
CA ALA A 193 -16.25 -5.25 -2.99
C ALA A 193 -17.17 -5.97 -1.98
N GLU A 194 -17.71 -5.27 -0.97
CA GLU A 194 -18.65 -5.84 0.01
C GLU A 194 -20.06 -5.99 -0.59
N HIS A 195 -20.67 -7.16 -0.42
CA HIS A 195 -21.99 -7.46 -0.98
C HIS A 195 -22.66 -8.61 -0.21
N GLY A 196 -23.99 -8.68 -0.24
CA GLY A 196 -24.75 -9.79 0.36
C GLY A 196 -24.36 -10.06 1.83
N ASP A 197 -24.03 -11.32 2.13
CA ASP A 197 -23.58 -11.75 3.47
C ASP A 197 -22.18 -11.22 3.84
N TRP A 198 -21.45 -10.64 2.89
CA TRP A 198 -20.12 -10.05 3.07
C TRP A 198 -20.17 -8.54 3.34
N GLN A 199 -21.34 -7.99 3.64
CA GLN A 199 -21.45 -6.61 4.12
C GLN A 199 -20.62 -6.40 5.39
N ASN A 200 -19.85 -5.31 5.42
CA ASN A 200 -18.93 -4.96 6.50
C ASN A 200 -17.80 -5.98 6.73
N PHE A 201 -17.48 -6.84 5.77
CA PHE A 201 -16.40 -7.82 5.90
C PHE A 201 -15.06 -7.14 6.23
N TYR A 202 -14.76 -5.99 5.61
CA TYR A 202 -13.49 -5.30 5.79
C TYR A 202 -13.48 -4.30 6.97
N ARG A 203 -14.59 -4.19 7.75
CA ARG A 203 -14.68 -3.24 8.88
C ARG A 203 -13.63 -3.47 9.96
N ALA A 204 -13.16 -4.70 10.11
CA ALA A 204 -12.26 -5.16 11.17
C ALA A 204 -10.85 -5.42 10.64
N ASP A 205 -10.39 -4.62 9.68
CA ASP A 205 -9.00 -4.63 9.23
C ASP A 205 -8.06 -4.04 10.30
N TRP A 206 -7.73 -4.85 11.31
CA TRP A 206 -6.82 -4.44 12.40
C TRP A 206 -5.37 -4.84 12.17
N LEU A 207 -5.15 -5.85 11.31
CA LEU A 207 -3.82 -6.35 10.99
C LEU A 207 -3.12 -5.39 10.02
N THR A 208 -3.61 -5.31 8.79
CA THR A 208 -3.08 -4.42 7.76
C THR A 208 -3.33 -2.95 8.14
N ASN A 209 -4.52 -2.67 8.67
CA ASN A 209 -4.94 -1.39 9.23
C ASN A 209 -4.72 -0.22 8.27
N ILE A 210 -5.30 -0.34 7.07
CA ILE A 210 -5.17 0.66 6.00
C ILE A 210 -5.65 2.04 6.48
N LYS A 211 -6.73 2.06 7.28
CA LYS A 211 -7.27 3.29 7.88
C LYS A 211 -6.23 4.01 8.74
N SER A 212 -5.43 3.28 9.51
CA SER A 212 -4.32 3.87 10.27
C SER A 212 -3.28 4.48 9.33
N THR A 213 -2.94 3.81 8.22
CA THR A 213 -2.00 4.36 7.22
C THR A 213 -2.52 5.68 6.63
N VAL A 214 -3.80 5.76 6.25
CA VAL A 214 -4.43 7.00 5.77
C VAL A 214 -4.31 8.12 6.81
N ASN A 215 -4.64 7.84 8.07
CA ASN A 215 -4.54 8.83 9.16
C ASN A 215 -3.09 9.29 9.40
N ASN A 216 -2.11 8.39 9.30
CA ASN A 216 -0.69 8.74 9.42
C ASN A 216 -0.27 9.66 8.27
N MET A 217 -0.69 9.38 7.03
CA MET A 217 -0.40 10.25 5.89
C MET A 217 -1.11 11.60 5.97
N ASP A 218 -2.35 11.66 6.45
CA ASP A 218 -3.05 12.92 6.71
C ASP A 218 -2.31 13.75 7.78
N THR A 219 -1.80 13.10 8.81
CA THR A 219 -0.96 13.75 9.82
C THR A 219 0.34 14.29 9.23
N LEU A 220 1.00 13.50 8.37
CA LEU A 220 2.24 13.92 7.70
C LEU A 220 2.04 15.14 6.82
N ARG A 221 1.02 15.16 5.94
CA ARG A 221 0.79 16.33 5.09
C ARG A 221 0.48 17.59 5.90
N ARG A 222 -0.30 17.49 6.98
CA ARG A 222 -0.59 18.62 7.87
C ARG A 222 0.68 19.12 8.55
N TRP A 223 1.54 18.20 8.99
CA TRP A 223 2.83 18.54 9.57
C TRP A 223 3.74 19.25 8.56
N LEU A 224 3.82 18.77 7.32
CA LEU A 224 4.58 19.44 6.24
C LEU A 224 4.04 20.84 5.96
N ARG A 225 2.71 21.01 5.92
CA ARG A 225 2.07 22.32 5.77
C ARG A 225 2.44 23.28 6.90
N MET A 226 2.42 22.82 8.16
CA MET A 226 2.86 23.62 9.30
C MET A 226 4.32 24.10 9.19
N HIS A 227 5.20 23.29 8.58
CA HIS A 227 6.62 23.65 8.44
C HIS A 227 6.89 24.63 7.31
N GLY A 228 6.12 24.59 6.22
CA GLY A 228 6.43 25.40 5.04
C GLY A 228 5.39 26.44 4.62
N ASP A 229 4.09 26.26 4.90
CA ASP A 229 3.03 27.18 4.42
C ASP A 229 2.92 28.44 5.27
N ASN A 230 3.34 28.37 6.54
CA ASN A 230 3.14 29.33 7.64
C ASN A 230 1.93 29.01 8.55
N PRO A 231 1.88 29.56 9.79
CA PRO A 231 0.78 29.30 10.74
C PRO A 231 -0.60 29.75 10.26
N ASP A 232 -0.65 30.70 9.33
CA ASP A 232 -1.89 31.24 8.75
C ASP A 232 -2.38 30.43 7.54
N PHE A 233 -1.60 29.43 7.12
CA PHE A 233 -1.89 28.51 6.02
C PHE A 233 -2.21 29.19 4.68
N PHE A 234 -1.44 30.25 4.38
CA PHE A 234 -1.73 31.14 3.25
C PHE A 234 -0.52 31.44 2.36
N ALA A 235 0.72 31.29 2.84
CA ALA A 235 1.88 31.75 2.06
C ALA A 235 2.02 30.96 0.76
N TRP A 236 1.73 29.66 0.73
CA TRP A 236 1.77 28.86 -0.49
C TRP A 236 0.70 29.28 -1.48
N TYR A 237 -0.51 29.56 -1.02
CA TYR A 237 -1.55 30.11 -1.89
C TYR A 237 -1.08 31.42 -2.52
N LYS A 238 -0.61 32.36 -1.69
CA LYS A 238 -0.10 33.67 -2.15
C LYS A 238 1.06 33.52 -3.13
N ASN A 239 2.02 32.65 -2.85
CA ASN A 239 3.23 32.53 -3.65
C ASN A 239 2.98 31.81 -4.98
N PHE A 240 2.19 30.73 -4.96
CA PHE A 240 2.11 29.80 -6.09
C PHE A 240 0.80 29.88 -6.87
N LEU A 241 -0.31 30.25 -6.23
CA LEU A 241 -1.66 30.11 -6.80
C LEU A 241 -2.38 31.46 -7.01
N MET A 242 -2.06 32.48 -6.22
CA MET A 242 -2.68 33.79 -6.32
C MET A 242 -2.27 34.49 -7.63
N PRO A 243 -3.22 35.09 -8.38
CA PRO A 243 -2.92 35.91 -9.55
C PRO A 243 -1.97 37.06 -9.20
N GLU A 244 -1.01 37.38 -10.08
CA GLU A 244 -0.02 38.45 -9.85
C GLU A 244 -0.67 39.82 -9.63
N THR A 245 -1.80 40.08 -10.29
CA THR A 245 -2.59 41.31 -10.10
C THR A 245 -3.08 41.49 -8.67
N ASP A 246 -3.37 40.38 -8.00
CA ASP A 246 -3.99 40.37 -6.69
C ASP A 246 -2.93 40.44 -5.58
N LYS A 247 -1.69 40.00 -5.85
CA LYS A 247 -0.57 40.05 -4.89
C LYS A 247 -0.24 41.47 -4.41
N CYS A 248 -0.42 42.47 -5.27
CA CYS A 248 -0.05 43.87 -5.00
C CYS A 248 -1.14 44.69 -4.29
N ILE A 249 -2.39 44.21 -4.29
CA ILE A 249 -3.57 44.94 -3.76
C ILE A 249 -4.15 44.21 -2.53
N TYR A 250 -3.46 43.17 -2.07
CA TYR A 250 -3.97 42.25 -1.06
C TYR A 250 -3.98 42.84 0.35
N LEU A 251 -5.16 42.84 0.97
CA LEU A 251 -5.38 43.07 2.40
C LEU A 251 -5.77 41.72 3.04
N GLU A 252 -4.90 41.19 3.90
CA GLU A 252 -5.02 39.89 4.59
C GLU A 252 -6.35 39.68 5.32
N ASN A 253 -6.98 40.79 5.69
CA ASN A 253 -8.10 40.89 6.62
C ASN A 253 -9.48 40.68 5.96
N THR A 254 -9.55 40.64 4.62
CA THR A 254 -10.82 40.76 3.88
C THR A 254 -11.17 39.58 2.96
N HIS A 255 -10.22 38.68 2.69
CA HIS A 255 -10.42 37.46 1.90
C HIS A 255 -9.48 36.37 2.43
N ARG A 256 -9.83 35.11 2.73
CA ARG A 256 -11.03 34.26 2.76
C ARG A 256 -10.53 32.95 3.43
N ASN A 257 -11.43 32.12 3.92
CA ASN A 257 -11.15 30.81 4.50
C ASN A 257 -9.96 30.07 3.82
N PRO A 258 -8.88 29.69 4.54
CA PRO A 258 -7.75 28.97 3.96
C PRO A 258 -8.23 27.76 3.18
N LEU A 259 -7.57 27.47 2.04
CA LEU A 259 -7.88 26.27 1.28
C LEU A 259 -7.70 25.05 2.18
N THR A 260 -8.60 24.08 2.04
CA THR A 260 -8.43 22.77 2.66
C THR A 260 -7.14 22.11 2.16
N ASP A 261 -6.59 21.17 2.92
CA ASP A 261 -5.37 20.46 2.51
C ASP A 261 -5.54 19.80 1.13
N ASP A 262 -6.72 19.24 0.85
CA ASP A 262 -7.02 18.59 -0.43
C ASP A 262 -7.06 19.59 -1.60
N GLU A 263 -7.79 20.70 -1.46
CA GLU A 263 -7.88 21.72 -2.51
C GLU A 263 -6.53 22.39 -2.79
N LEU A 264 -5.76 22.66 -1.73
CA LEU A 264 -4.43 23.22 -1.86
C LEU A 264 -3.50 22.25 -2.60
N ALA A 265 -3.48 20.97 -2.18
CA ALA A 265 -2.63 19.95 -2.79
C ALA A 265 -2.96 19.75 -4.27
N GLN A 266 -4.24 19.67 -4.65
CA GLN A 266 -4.66 19.52 -6.05
C GLN A 266 -4.20 20.68 -6.93
N ARG A 267 -4.33 21.92 -6.44
CA ARG A 267 -3.91 23.11 -7.21
C ARG A 267 -2.39 23.20 -7.30
N LEU A 268 -1.66 22.90 -6.22
CA LEU A 268 -0.20 22.85 -6.21
C LEU A 268 0.33 21.74 -7.12
N GLN A 269 -0.32 20.57 -7.14
CA GLN A 269 0.03 19.47 -8.05
C GLN A 269 0.00 19.92 -9.52
N ILE A 270 -1.07 20.61 -9.93
CA ILE A 270 -1.19 21.17 -11.28
C ILE A 270 -0.09 22.21 -11.53
N LYS A 271 0.12 23.12 -10.57
CA LYS A 271 1.11 24.19 -10.66
C LYS A 271 2.54 23.66 -10.85
N PHE A 272 2.89 22.57 -10.16
CA PHE A 272 4.22 21.97 -10.21
C PHE A 272 4.37 20.91 -11.32
N GLY A 273 3.32 20.62 -12.08
CA GLY A 273 3.36 19.63 -13.16
C GLY A 273 3.59 18.20 -12.67
N ILE A 274 3.19 17.91 -11.42
CA ILE A 274 3.32 16.57 -10.82
C ILE A 274 2.20 15.70 -11.41
N SER A 275 2.54 14.82 -12.36
CA SER A 275 1.56 13.99 -13.06
C SER A 275 0.92 12.94 -12.15
N TYR A 276 -0.33 12.59 -12.47
CA TYR A 276 -0.86 11.29 -12.09
C TYR A 276 -0.02 10.23 -12.79
N LEU A 277 0.48 9.24 -12.05
CA LEU A 277 0.87 7.99 -12.69
C LEU A 277 -0.40 7.49 -13.39
N ARG A 278 -0.37 7.47 -14.73
CA ARG A 278 -1.50 7.06 -15.56
C ARG A 278 -1.80 5.59 -15.23
N ASN A 279 -2.90 5.34 -14.52
CA ASN A 279 -3.66 4.12 -14.72
C ASN A 279 -4.51 4.32 -15.98
N GLU A 280 -3.89 4.14 -17.15
CA GLU A 280 -4.66 3.74 -18.33
C GLU A 280 -5.19 2.34 -18.03
N ARG A 281 -6.41 2.27 -17.49
CA ARG A 281 -7.17 1.02 -17.42
C ARG A 281 -7.29 0.50 -18.84
N ILE A 282 -6.54 -0.55 -19.16
CA ILE A 282 -6.88 -1.44 -20.26
C ILE A 282 -8.21 -2.07 -19.86
N HIS A 283 -9.24 -1.72 -20.63
CA HIS A 283 -10.59 -2.28 -20.55
C HIS A 283 -10.59 -3.76 -20.94
#